data_AF-A0A376VUL5-F1
#
_entry.id   AF-A0A376VUL5-F1
#
_cell.length_a   1.000
_cell.length_b   1.000
_cell.length_c   1.000
_cell.angle_alpha   90.00
_cell.angle_beta   90.00
_cell.angle_gamma   90.00
#
_symmetry.space_group_name_H-M   'P 1'
#
loop_
_entity.id
_entity.type
_entity.pdbx_description
1 polymer ?
#
loop_
_entity_poly.entity_id
_entity_poly.type
_entity_poly.pdbx_seq_one_letter_code
_entity_poly.pdbx_strand_id
1 'polypeptide(L)'
;MNGHAHLLYALNIAVRTAPDASVKALKYAAAVERSLCEKLCADVNYSGLICKNPFHLEWQVMEWREEAYTLDELADYLDLSASARRSIDKHYGMGRNCHLFEMTRKWAYRAIRQGWPAFSQWLDAVIQRVEMYNASLPVPLSPPECRAIGKSIAKYTHRNFTPETFAQYVADTHTPEIQAARGRKGGKANSSENQSDKGKKSAAVRWTANDDKRRRALDMYILGASTEDIAVAVGVSSRTIRRWMDNSGEWLTKKQIVKF
;
A
#
# COMPACT_ATOMS: atom_id res chain seq x y z
N MET A 1 18.26 -2.13 -33.73
CA MET A 1 18.65 -2.18 -32.29
C MET A 1 17.40 -2.06 -31.45
N ASN A 2 17.20 -2.92 -30.44
CA ASN A 2 15.94 -3.03 -29.70
C ASN A 2 15.73 -1.96 -28.60
N GLY A 3 16.52 -0.89 -28.54
CA GLY A 3 16.33 0.27 -27.65
C GLY A 3 16.40 0.03 -26.13
N HIS A 4 16.32 -1.22 -25.66
CA HIS A 4 16.26 -1.58 -24.24
C HIS A 4 17.64 -1.99 -23.69
N ALA A 5 18.01 -1.38 -22.57
CA ALA A 5 19.27 -1.64 -21.86
C ALA A 5 19.02 -1.79 -20.36
N HIS A 6 19.93 -2.48 -19.67
CA HIS A 6 19.99 -2.48 -18.21
C HIS A 6 21.17 -1.61 -17.78
N LEU A 7 20.93 -0.67 -16.87
CA LEU A 7 21.96 0.13 -16.23
C LEU A 7 22.23 -0.45 -14.85
N LEU A 8 23.51 -0.68 -14.55
CA LEU A 8 23.97 -1.22 -13.29
C LEU A 8 24.86 -0.17 -12.62
N TYR A 9 24.59 0.10 -11.34
CA TYR A 9 25.39 0.99 -10.52
C TYR A 9 26.05 0.17 -9.41
N ALA A 10 27.36 -0.04 -9.51
CA ALA A 10 28.11 -0.71 -8.46
C ALA A 10 28.19 0.21 -7.23
N LEU A 11 27.84 -0.33 -6.06
CA LEU A 11 27.97 0.37 -4.79
C LEU A 11 29.24 -0.07 -4.06
N ASN A 12 30.02 0.89 -3.57
CA ASN A 12 31.22 0.63 -2.77
C ASN A 12 30.85 -0.10 -1.46
N ILE A 13 29.72 0.26 -0.84
CA ILE A 13 29.16 -0.42 0.32
C ILE A 13 27.81 -1.01 -0.07
N ALA A 14 27.70 -2.34 -0.04
CA ALA A 14 26.48 -3.03 -0.35
C ALA A 14 25.38 -2.77 0.71
N VAL A 15 24.14 -2.62 0.25
CA VAL A 15 22.98 -2.49 1.12
C VAL A 15 22.39 -3.87 1.37
N ARG A 16 22.41 -4.33 2.62
CA ARG A 16 21.85 -5.63 3.01
C ARG A 16 20.32 -5.61 2.85
N THR A 17 19.77 -6.66 2.22
CA THR A 17 18.32 -6.80 1.95
C THR A 17 17.62 -7.92 2.73
N ALA A 18 18.35 -8.59 3.63
CA ALA A 18 17.81 -9.64 4.48
C ALA A 18 16.85 -9.09 5.58
N PRO A 19 16.01 -9.94 6.22
CA PRO A 19 15.02 -9.49 7.22
C PRO A 19 15.61 -8.78 8.45
N ASP A 20 16.89 -9.00 8.74
CA ASP A 20 17.65 -8.39 9.83
C ASP A 20 18.37 -7.09 9.43
N ALA A 21 18.17 -6.62 8.18
CA ALA A 21 18.83 -5.42 7.67
C ALA A 21 18.33 -4.13 8.33
N SER A 22 19.17 -3.09 8.28
CA SER A 22 18.80 -1.75 8.73
C SER A 22 17.68 -1.19 7.87
N VAL A 23 16.50 -1.02 8.48
CA VAL A 23 15.33 -0.42 7.84
C VAL A 23 15.63 1.00 7.34
N LYS A 24 16.50 1.75 8.03
CA LYS A 24 16.89 3.11 7.60
C LYS A 24 17.73 3.08 6.32
N ALA A 25 18.71 2.19 6.25
CA ALA A 25 19.56 2.04 5.06
C ALA A 25 18.75 1.55 3.85
N LEU A 26 17.85 0.58 4.06
CA LEU A 26 16.96 0.09 3.00
C LEU A 26 16.04 1.18 2.45
N LYS A 27 15.42 1.98 3.33
CA LYS A 27 14.57 3.10 2.92
C LYS A 27 15.34 4.14 2.12
N TYR A 28 16.58 4.43 2.52
CA TYR A 28 17.42 5.39 1.83
C TYR A 28 17.85 4.87 0.45
N ALA A 29 18.31 3.63 0.36
CA ALA A 29 18.65 2.99 -0.90
C ALA A 29 17.46 2.92 -1.87
N ALA A 30 16.28 2.58 -1.37
CA ALA A 30 15.04 2.57 -2.16
C ALA A 30 14.66 3.97 -2.65
N ALA A 31 14.90 5.02 -1.86
CA ALA A 31 14.64 6.40 -2.28
C ALA A 31 15.60 6.84 -3.40
N VAL A 32 16.88 6.47 -3.32
CA VAL A 32 17.88 6.73 -4.35
C VAL A 32 17.56 5.95 -5.63
N GLU A 33 17.33 4.64 -5.55
CA GLU A 33 16.94 3.80 -6.69
C GLU A 33 15.71 4.37 -7.39
N ARG A 34 14.66 4.69 -6.64
CA ARG A 34 13.43 5.26 -7.20
C ARG A 34 13.70 6.58 -7.93
N SER A 35 14.49 7.46 -7.33
CA SER A 35 14.77 8.77 -7.92
C SER A 35 15.64 8.65 -9.17
N LEU A 36 16.56 7.67 -9.22
CA LEU A 36 17.29 7.30 -10.44
C LEU A 36 16.36 6.78 -11.53
N CYS A 37 15.46 5.85 -11.20
CA CYS A 37 14.48 5.32 -12.15
C CYS A 37 13.59 6.44 -12.73
N GLU A 38 13.14 7.37 -11.89
CA GLU A 38 12.35 8.52 -12.32
C GLU A 38 13.15 9.46 -13.23
N LYS A 39 14.41 9.78 -12.86
CA LYS A 39 15.28 10.67 -13.64
C LYS A 39 15.66 10.09 -15.01
N LEU A 40 15.82 8.77 -15.09
CA LEU A 40 16.20 8.06 -16.32
C LEU A 40 15.00 7.60 -17.15
N CYS A 41 13.77 7.89 -16.71
CA CYS A 41 12.55 7.35 -17.31
C CYS A 41 12.60 5.82 -17.46
N ALA A 42 13.17 5.14 -16.46
CA ALA A 42 13.32 3.69 -16.45
C ALA A 42 11.96 2.99 -16.42
N ASP A 43 11.94 1.72 -16.84
CA ASP A 43 10.73 0.91 -16.78
C ASP A 43 10.28 0.72 -15.32
N VAL A 44 9.20 1.40 -14.94
CA VAL A 44 8.56 1.32 -13.62
C VAL A 44 8.04 -0.08 -13.28
N ASN A 45 8.00 -0.98 -14.26
CA ASN A 45 7.50 -2.34 -14.13
C ASN A 45 8.59 -3.39 -14.02
N TYR A 46 9.85 -2.99 -14.16
CA TYR A 46 10.97 -3.89 -13.98
C TYR A 46 11.05 -4.35 -12.53
N SER A 47 11.08 -5.67 -12.32
CA SER A 47 10.99 -6.28 -10.98
C SER A 47 12.34 -6.47 -10.28
N GLY A 48 13.45 -6.19 -10.96
CA GLY A 48 14.80 -6.45 -10.44
C GLY A 48 15.21 -7.93 -10.42
N LEU A 49 14.32 -8.86 -10.82
CA LEU A 49 14.58 -10.31 -10.73
C LEU A 49 15.39 -10.90 -11.89
N ILE A 50 15.45 -10.19 -13.02
CA ILE A 50 16.09 -10.69 -14.25
C ILE A 50 17.02 -9.62 -14.79
N CYS A 51 18.33 -9.82 -14.72
CA CYS A 51 19.31 -8.94 -15.36
C CYS A 51 20.00 -9.62 -16.55
N LYS A 52 20.35 -8.86 -17.59
CA LYS A 52 21.27 -9.33 -18.63
C LYS A 52 22.63 -9.68 -18.00
N ASN A 53 23.20 -10.81 -18.41
CA ASN A 53 24.53 -11.22 -18.00
C ASN A 53 25.58 -10.45 -18.83
N PRO A 54 26.37 -9.53 -18.24
CA PRO A 54 27.36 -8.75 -18.99
C PRO A 54 28.45 -9.61 -19.66
N PHE A 55 28.64 -10.87 -19.25
CA PHE A 55 29.64 -11.76 -19.87
C PHE A 55 29.14 -12.52 -21.10
N HIS A 56 27.88 -12.33 -21.51
CA HIS A 56 27.32 -13.05 -22.65
C HIS A 56 27.59 -12.29 -23.96
N LEU A 57 28.13 -13.00 -24.96
CA LEU A 57 28.66 -12.44 -26.21
C LEU A 57 27.62 -11.67 -27.06
N GLU A 58 26.34 -11.97 -26.88
CA GLU A 58 25.25 -11.30 -27.62
C GLU A 58 24.90 -9.90 -27.09
N TRP A 59 25.42 -9.51 -25.92
CA TRP A 59 25.14 -8.19 -25.35
C TRP A 59 26.25 -7.20 -25.66
N GLN A 60 25.84 -6.00 -26.05
CA GLN A 60 26.73 -4.86 -26.01
C GLN A 60 26.84 -4.38 -24.57
N VAL A 61 28.06 -4.38 -24.06
CA VAL A 61 28.40 -3.91 -22.72
C VAL A 61 29.23 -2.66 -22.84
N MET A 62 28.87 -1.65 -22.06
CA MET A 62 29.62 -0.40 -21.96
C MET A 62 29.82 -0.09 -20.49
N GLU A 63 31.07 0.13 -20.11
CA GLU A 63 31.46 0.56 -18.78
C GLU A 63 31.83 2.04 -18.85
N TRP A 64 31.05 2.87 -18.15
CA TRP A 64 31.27 4.31 -18.11
C TRP A 64 32.15 4.75 -16.94
N ARG A 65 32.34 3.88 -15.95
CA ARG A 65 33.12 4.15 -14.75
C ARG A 65 33.56 2.84 -14.11
N GLU A 66 34.83 2.79 -13.72
CA GLU A 66 35.44 1.65 -13.04
C GLU A 66 35.21 1.69 -11.51
N GLU A 67 35.23 2.89 -10.90
CA GLU A 67 35.02 3.00 -9.46
C GLU A 67 33.55 2.85 -9.05
N ALA A 68 33.33 2.13 -7.96
CA ALA A 68 32.01 1.97 -7.37
C ALA A 68 31.54 3.26 -6.69
N TYR A 69 30.25 3.57 -6.84
CA TYR A 69 29.61 4.73 -6.24
C TYR A 69 29.41 4.54 -4.73
N THR A 70 29.46 5.63 -3.98
CA THR A 70 28.78 5.62 -2.67
C THR A 70 27.28 5.88 -2.87
N LEU A 71 26.46 5.40 -1.94
CA LEU A 71 25.02 5.64 -2.03
C LEU A 71 24.69 7.14 -1.88
N ASP A 72 25.49 7.87 -1.09
CA ASP A 72 25.36 9.32 -0.93
C ASP A 72 25.75 10.08 -2.19
N GLU A 73 26.82 9.66 -2.88
CA GLU A 73 27.20 10.25 -4.17
C GLU A 73 26.08 10.12 -5.20
N LEU A 74 25.41 8.96 -5.29
CA LEU A 74 24.25 8.82 -6.16
C LEU A 74 23.12 9.76 -5.76
N ALA A 75 22.91 9.96 -4.45
CA ALA A 75 21.89 10.85 -3.93
C ALA A 75 22.14 12.33 -4.28
N ASP A 76 23.40 12.77 -4.35
CA ASP A 76 23.77 14.16 -4.69
C ASP A 76 23.25 14.59 -6.07
N TYR A 77 23.04 13.63 -6.98
CA TYR A 77 22.50 13.91 -8.32
C TYR A 77 20.97 13.92 -8.37
N LEU A 78 20.25 13.71 -7.26
CA LEU A 78 18.82 13.38 -7.23
C LEU A 78 18.03 14.31 -6.30
N ASP A 79 16.79 14.62 -6.67
CA ASP A 79 15.83 15.26 -5.76
C ASP A 79 15.06 14.20 -4.97
N LEU A 80 15.57 13.85 -3.78
CA LEU A 80 14.92 12.88 -2.90
C LEU A 80 13.64 13.42 -2.23
N SER A 81 13.35 14.72 -2.31
CA SER A 81 12.17 15.35 -1.69
C SER A 81 10.87 15.06 -2.44
N ALA A 82 10.97 14.67 -3.72
CA ALA A 82 9.84 14.27 -4.57
C ALA A 82 9.40 12.82 -4.29
N SER A 83 10.34 11.94 -3.94
CA SER A 83 10.10 10.49 -3.81
C SER A 83 9.26 10.12 -2.57
N ALA A 84 9.25 10.98 -1.54
CA ALA A 84 8.45 10.83 -0.32
C ALA A 84 6.94 11.03 -0.55
N ARG A 85 6.53 11.73 -1.62
CA ARG A 85 5.15 12.20 -1.83
C ARG A 85 4.21 11.16 -2.45
N ARG A 86 4.75 10.16 -3.13
CA ARG A 86 3.97 9.02 -3.60
C ARG A 86 4.08 7.95 -2.52
N SER A 87 2.96 7.71 -1.83
CA SER A 87 2.84 6.73 -0.74
C SER A 87 3.79 5.58 -0.98
N ILE A 88 4.57 5.21 0.03
CA ILE A 88 5.16 3.87 0.13
C ILE A 88 4.05 2.96 -0.35
N ASP A 89 4.20 2.44 -1.56
CA ASP A 89 3.19 1.57 -2.12
C ASP A 89 3.09 0.47 -1.07
N LYS A 90 1.91 0.26 -0.49
CA LYS A 90 1.73 -0.81 0.51
C LYS A 90 2.08 -2.19 -0.08
N HIS A 91 2.42 -2.22 -1.38
CA HIS A 91 2.87 -3.32 -2.18
C HIS A 91 4.35 -3.27 -2.59
N TYR A 92 5.19 -2.43 -1.97
CA TYR A 92 6.65 -2.50 -2.16
C TYR A 92 7.13 -3.90 -1.69
N GLY A 93 7.38 -4.79 -2.67
CA GLY A 93 7.68 -6.22 -2.49
C GLY A 93 6.74 -7.19 -3.22
N MET A 94 5.59 -6.74 -3.74
CA MET A 94 4.58 -7.57 -4.40
C MET A 94 4.14 -6.85 -5.69
N GLY A 95 4.79 -7.14 -6.82
CA GLY A 95 4.51 -6.49 -8.11
C GLY A 95 3.02 -6.55 -8.50
N ARG A 96 2.59 -5.69 -9.43
CA ARG A 96 1.18 -5.53 -9.86
C ARG A 96 0.46 -6.85 -10.14
N ASN A 97 1.15 -7.80 -10.78
CA ASN A 97 0.66 -9.15 -11.03
C ASN A 97 0.31 -9.87 -9.71
N CYS A 98 1.25 -9.91 -8.77
CA CYS A 98 1.08 -10.54 -7.47
C CYS A 98 -0.01 -9.85 -6.62
N HIS A 99 -0.13 -8.52 -6.71
CA HIS A 99 -1.23 -7.78 -6.08
C HIS A 99 -2.60 -8.23 -6.61
N LEU A 100 -2.77 -8.24 -7.94
CA LEU A 100 -4.02 -8.67 -8.57
C LEU A 100 -4.33 -10.15 -8.26
N PHE A 101 -3.32 -11.00 -8.26
CA PHE A 101 -3.47 -12.41 -7.89
C PHE A 101 -3.97 -12.57 -6.45
N GLU A 102 -3.34 -11.88 -5.50
CA GLU A 102 -3.66 -11.93 -4.06
C GLU A 102 -5.09 -11.46 -3.78
N MET A 103 -5.50 -10.35 -4.41
CA MET A 103 -6.85 -9.80 -4.29
C MET A 103 -7.90 -10.73 -4.91
N THR A 104 -7.61 -11.24 -6.11
CA THR A 104 -8.56 -12.07 -6.86
C THR A 104 -8.73 -13.45 -6.23
N ARG A 105 -7.65 -14.12 -5.80
CA ARG A 105 -7.76 -15.47 -5.23
C ARG A 105 -8.60 -15.50 -3.96
N LYS A 106 -8.47 -14.49 -3.09
CA LYS A 106 -9.25 -14.39 -1.84
C LYS A 106 -10.74 -14.25 -2.11
N TRP A 107 -11.10 -13.48 -3.13
CA TRP A 107 -12.47 -13.40 -3.61
C TRP A 107 -12.92 -14.74 -4.18
N ALA A 108 -12.12 -15.35 -5.07
CA ALA A 108 -12.45 -16.58 -5.78
C ALA A 108 -12.74 -17.76 -4.84
N TYR A 109 -11.97 -17.91 -3.76
CA TYR A 109 -12.17 -18.97 -2.74
C TYR A 109 -13.54 -18.92 -2.07
N ARG A 110 -14.19 -17.75 -2.08
CA ARG A 110 -15.53 -17.56 -1.54
C ARG A 110 -16.58 -17.59 -2.65
N ALA A 111 -16.30 -16.94 -3.78
CA ALA A 111 -17.25 -16.76 -4.86
C ALA A 111 -17.58 -18.07 -5.60
N ILE A 112 -16.65 -19.03 -5.69
CA ILE A 112 -16.92 -20.31 -6.38
C ILE A 112 -18.11 -21.08 -5.80
N ARG A 113 -18.40 -20.87 -4.51
CA ARG A 113 -19.53 -21.49 -3.81
C ARG A 113 -20.89 -20.90 -4.19
N GLN A 114 -20.94 -19.83 -4.98
CA GLN A 114 -22.17 -19.22 -5.48
C GLN A 114 -22.67 -19.98 -6.72
N GLY A 115 -23.09 -21.22 -6.52
CA GLY A 115 -23.68 -22.04 -7.57
C GLY A 115 -22.72 -22.98 -8.32
N TRP A 116 -21.45 -23.09 -7.89
CA TRP A 116 -20.48 -24.05 -8.43
C TRP A 116 -20.47 -24.10 -9.97
N PRO A 117 -20.21 -22.96 -10.63
CA PRO A 117 -20.38 -22.83 -12.07
C PRO A 117 -19.44 -23.75 -12.85
N ALA A 118 -19.87 -24.13 -14.05
CA ALA A 118 -19.03 -24.86 -15.00
C ALA A 118 -17.74 -24.08 -15.31
N PHE A 119 -16.65 -24.79 -15.60
CA PHE A 119 -15.31 -24.19 -15.73
C PHE A 119 -15.23 -23.01 -16.71
N SER A 120 -15.92 -23.06 -17.86
CA SER A 120 -15.93 -21.97 -18.84
C SER A 120 -16.50 -20.68 -18.25
N GLN A 121 -17.69 -20.76 -17.65
CA GLN A 121 -18.34 -19.63 -16.98
C GLN A 121 -17.51 -19.12 -15.80
N TRP A 122 -16.90 -20.05 -15.04
CA TRP A 122 -16.03 -19.70 -13.93
C TRP A 122 -14.77 -18.97 -14.39
N LEU A 123 -14.14 -19.45 -15.46
CA LEU A 123 -12.97 -18.82 -16.05
C LEU A 123 -13.26 -17.38 -16.46
N ASP A 124 -14.37 -17.14 -17.15
CA ASP A 124 -14.78 -15.81 -17.59
C ASP A 124 -15.05 -14.89 -16.40
N ALA A 125 -15.77 -15.38 -15.38
CA ALA A 125 -16.05 -14.62 -14.16
C ALA A 125 -14.77 -14.21 -13.41
N VAL A 126 -13.79 -15.11 -13.33
CA VAL A 126 -12.52 -14.83 -12.66
C VAL A 126 -11.68 -13.83 -13.47
N ILE A 127 -11.61 -13.98 -14.80
CA ILE A 127 -10.90 -13.04 -15.67
C ILE A 127 -11.51 -11.64 -15.56
N GLN A 128 -12.84 -11.53 -15.65
CA GLN A 128 -13.55 -10.28 -15.50
C GLN A 128 -13.26 -9.62 -14.14
N ARG A 129 -13.15 -10.43 -13.07
CA ARG A 129 -12.79 -9.91 -11.75
C ARG A 129 -11.36 -9.35 -11.70
N VAL A 130 -10.40 -10.02 -12.34
CA VAL A 130 -9.02 -9.53 -12.47
C VAL A 130 -9.02 -8.21 -13.22
N GLU A 131 -9.72 -8.12 -14.35
CA GLU A 131 -9.82 -6.91 -15.17
C GLU A 131 -10.45 -5.74 -14.40
N MET A 132 -11.47 -6.01 -13.60
CA MET A 132 -12.09 -5.00 -12.72
C MET A 132 -11.10 -4.44 -11.69
N TYR A 133 -10.29 -5.28 -11.04
CA TYR A 133 -9.25 -4.80 -10.13
C TYR A 133 -8.11 -4.10 -10.87
N ASN A 134 -7.75 -4.58 -12.06
CA ASN A 134 -6.73 -3.97 -12.91
C ASN A 134 -7.09 -2.54 -13.32
N ALA A 135 -8.36 -2.27 -13.61
CA ALA A 135 -8.87 -0.94 -13.93
C ALA A 135 -8.74 0.07 -12.78
N SER A 136 -8.56 -0.40 -11.55
CA SER A 136 -8.33 0.46 -10.38
C SER A 136 -6.85 0.80 -10.15
N LEU A 137 -5.92 0.19 -10.92
CA LEU A 137 -4.49 0.46 -10.80
C LEU A 137 -4.13 1.76 -11.53
N PRO A 138 -3.20 2.57 -10.98
CA PRO A 138 -2.70 3.76 -11.68
C PRO A 138 -2.07 3.46 -13.05
N VAL A 139 -1.44 2.29 -13.19
CA VAL A 139 -0.89 1.77 -14.45
C VAL A 139 -1.36 0.33 -14.63
N PRO A 140 -2.42 0.11 -15.42
CA PRO A 140 -2.98 -1.23 -15.64
C PRO A 140 -1.99 -2.20 -16.30
N LEU A 141 -2.15 -3.49 -16.02
CA LEU A 141 -1.54 -4.59 -16.78
C LEU A 141 -2.23 -4.76 -18.14
N SER A 142 -1.55 -5.44 -19.05
CA SER A 142 -2.09 -5.77 -20.36
C SER A 142 -3.21 -6.83 -20.26
N PRO A 143 -4.19 -6.85 -21.19
CA PRO A 143 -5.24 -7.85 -21.18
C PRO A 143 -4.75 -9.31 -21.18
N PRO A 144 -3.67 -9.69 -21.91
CA PRO A 144 -3.11 -11.04 -21.84
C PRO A 144 -2.61 -11.42 -20.44
N GLU A 145 -1.98 -10.50 -19.70
CA GLU A 145 -1.53 -10.73 -18.33
C GLU A 145 -2.72 -10.95 -17.38
N CYS A 146 -3.79 -10.15 -17.51
CA CYS A 146 -5.01 -10.34 -16.74
C CYS A 146 -5.62 -11.72 -16.98
N ARG A 147 -5.69 -12.15 -18.25
CA ARG A 147 -6.17 -13.51 -18.62
C ARG A 147 -5.29 -14.61 -18.02
N ALA A 148 -3.97 -14.44 -18.01
CA ALA A 148 -3.05 -15.41 -17.42
C ALA A 148 -3.29 -15.57 -15.90
N ILE A 149 -3.43 -14.47 -15.17
CA ILE A 149 -3.76 -14.45 -13.74
C ILE A 149 -5.11 -15.15 -13.51
N GLY A 150 -6.14 -14.74 -14.26
CA GLY A 150 -7.48 -15.27 -14.12
C GLY A 150 -7.54 -16.78 -14.38
N LYS A 151 -6.87 -17.25 -15.43
CA LYS A 151 -6.77 -18.67 -15.79
C LYS A 151 -6.08 -19.50 -14.70
N SER A 152 -5.00 -18.97 -14.10
CA SER A 152 -4.31 -19.64 -13.00
C SER A 152 -5.23 -19.86 -11.80
N ILE A 153 -5.93 -18.80 -11.38
CA ILE A 153 -6.85 -18.84 -10.23
C ILE A 153 -8.05 -19.74 -10.52
N ALA A 154 -8.67 -19.61 -11.70
CA ALA A 154 -9.84 -20.39 -12.09
C ALA A 154 -9.53 -21.88 -12.12
N LYS A 155 -8.39 -22.29 -12.71
CA LYS A 155 -7.95 -23.69 -12.72
C LYS A 155 -7.74 -24.24 -11.32
N TYR A 156 -7.04 -23.50 -10.47
CA TYR A 156 -6.76 -23.96 -9.11
C TYR A 156 -8.05 -24.09 -8.30
N THR A 157 -8.92 -23.09 -8.35
CA THR A 157 -10.16 -23.10 -7.56
C THR A 157 -11.12 -24.18 -8.03
N HIS A 158 -11.35 -24.31 -9.35
CA HIS A 158 -12.25 -25.33 -9.89
C HIS A 158 -11.73 -26.77 -9.67
N ARG A 159 -10.42 -26.97 -9.56
CA ARG A 159 -9.85 -28.30 -9.27
C ARG A 159 -9.94 -28.68 -7.80
N ASN A 160 -9.71 -27.73 -6.89
CA ASN A 160 -9.51 -28.04 -5.46
C ASN A 160 -10.71 -27.68 -4.58
N PHE A 161 -11.64 -26.84 -5.07
CA PHE A 161 -12.82 -26.42 -4.31
C PHE A 161 -14.03 -27.09 -4.95
N THR A 162 -14.65 -27.96 -4.17
CA THR A 162 -15.85 -28.73 -4.51
C THR A 162 -16.81 -28.68 -3.32
N PRO A 163 -18.09 -29.04 -3.50
CA PRO A 163 -19.03 -29.17 -2.39
C PRO A 163 -18.52 -30.09 -1.29
N GLU A 164 -17.88 -31.20 -1.64
CA GLU A 164 -17.39 -32.23 -0.72
C GLU A 164 -16.19 -31.73 0.07
N THR A 165 -15.20 -31.13 -0.61
CA THR A 165 -14.02 -30.55 0.05
C THR A 165 -14.41 -29.39 0.97
N PHE A 166 -15.43 -28.62 0.60
CA PHE A 166 -15.99 -27.59 1.48
C PHE A 166 -16.73 -28.18 2.67
N ALA A 167 -17.54 -29.21 2.48
CA ALA A 167 -18.23 -29.91 3.57
C ALA A 167 -17.22 -30.49 4.58
N GLN A 168 -16.14 -31.11 4.08
CA GLN A 168 -15.05 -31.60 4.92
C GLN A 168 -14.37 -30.45 5.68
N TYR A 169 -14.02 -29.35 5.00
CA TYR A 169 -13.48 -28.17 5.66
C TYR A 169 -14.40 -27.63 6.76
N VAL A 170 -15.72 -27.62 6.53
CA VAL A 170 -16.69 -27.19 7.54
C VAL A 170 -16.68 -28.16 8.72
N ALA A 171 -16.72 -29.48 8.48
CA ALA A 171 -16.63 -30.49 9.54
C ALA A 171 -15.36 -30.32 10.39
N ASP A 172 -14.21 -30.11 9.75
CA ASP A 172 -12.91 -29.99 10.43
C ASP A 172 -12.75 -28.67 11.20
N THR A 173 -13.36 -27.58 10.74
CA THR A 173 -13.07 -26.23 11.25
C THR A 173 -14.24 -25.52 11.92
N HIS A 174 -15.46 -26.06 11.83
CA HIS A 174 -16.67 -25.49 12.42
C HIS A 174 -17.23 -26.35 13.55
N THR A 175 -16.40 -27.15 14.21
CA THR A 175 -16.82 -27.80 15.45
C THR A 175 -17.24 -26.77 16.50
N PRO A 176 -18.19 -27.09 17.39
CA PRO A 176 -18.65 -26.19 18.44
C PRO A 176 -17.49 -25.62 19.27
N GLU A 177 -16.46 -26.41 19.53
CA GLU A 177 -15.29 -26.02 20.33
C GLU A 177 -14.45 -24.96 19.61
N ILE A 178 -14.17 -25.17 18.31
CA ILE A 178 -13.39 -24.23 17.50
C ILE A 178 -14.17 -22.92 17.34
N GLN A 179 -15.47 -23.00 17.07
CA GLN A 179 -16.32 -21.81 16.92
C GLN A 179 -16.48 -21.07 18.25
N ALA A 180 -16.65 -21.76 19.38
CA ALA A 180 -16.68 -21.15 20.70
C ALA A 180 -15.34 -20.47 21.04
N ALA A 181 -14.20 -21.10 20.73
CA ALA A 181 -12.89 -20.50 20.92
C ALA A 181 -12.71 -19.21 20.08
N ARG A 182 -13.12 -19.24 18.80
CA ARG A 182 -13.14 -18.07 17.92
C ARG A 182 -14.06 -16.97 18.45
N GLY A 183 -15.26 -17.33 18.89
CA GLY A 183 -16.24 -16.43 19.50
C GLY A 183 -15.70 -15.76 20.76
N ARG A 184 -15.08 -16.52 21.67
CA ARG A 184 -14.42 -15.97 22.87
C ARG A 184 -13.30 -15.00 22.51
N LYS A 185 -12.46 -15.35 21.53
CA LYS A 185 -11.37 -14.47 21.07
C LYS A 185 -11.92 -13.18 20.45
N GLY A 186 -12.96 -13.28 19.62
CA GLY A 186 -13.65 -12.13 19.04
C GLY A 186 -14.31 -11.24 20.09
N GLY A 187 -14.99 -11.85 21.07
CA GLY A 187 -15.61 -11.16 22.20
C GLY A 187 -14.58 -10.38 23.05
N LYS A 188 -13.44 -11.00 23.39
CA LYS A 188 -12.35 -10.29 24.10
C LYS A 188 -11.81 -9.11 23.30
N ALA A 189 -11.61 -9.25 21.99
CA ALA A 189 -11.13 -8.18 21.13
C ALA A 189 -12.14 -7.01 20.96
N ASN A 190 -13.41 -7.27 21.24
CA ASN A 190 -14.52 -6.32 21.20
C ASN A 190 -15.13 -6.05 22.58
N SER A 191 -14.37 -6.26 23.67
CA SER A 191 -14.81 -5.84 24.99
C SER A 191 -15.10 -4.33 24.99
N SER A 192 -16.02 -3.89 25.87
CA SER A 192 -16.38 -2.47 26.03
C SER A 192 -15.14 -1.59 26.24
N GLU A 193 -14.17 -2.09 27.00
CA GLU A 193 -12.86 -1.47 27.23
C GLU A 193 -12.05 -1.32 25.93
N ASN A 194 -11.85 -2.42 25.17
CA ASN A 194 -11.13 -2.39 23.91
C ASN A 194 -11.81 -1.53 22.83
N GLN A 195 -13.15 -1.47 22.84
CA GLN A 195 -13.92 -0.58 21.97
C GLN A 195 -13.71 0.89 22.36
N SER A 196 -13.68 1.21 23.66
CA SER A 196 -13.41 2.56 24.15
C SER A 196 -12.00 3.04 23.74
N ASP A 197 -11.00 2.16 23.82
CA ASP A 197 -9.62 2.49 23.45
C ASP A 197 -9.42 2.64 21.94
N LYS A 198 -10.10 1.81 21.13
CA LYS A 198 -10.18 2.01 19.68
C LYS A 198 -10.83 3.36 19.34
N GLY A 199 -11.89 3.73 20.06
CA GLY A 199 -12.55 5.02 19.94
C GLY A 199 -11.61 6.20 20.23
N LYS A 200 -10.85 6.13 21.34
CA LYS A 200 -9.85 7.15 21.72
C LYS A 200 -8.74 7.27 20.68
N LYS A 201 -8.19 6.15 20.20
CA LYS A 201 -7.15 6.15 19.14
C LYS A 201 -7.68 6.73 17.83
N SER A 202 -8.90 6.36 17.42
CA SER A 202 -9.55 6.93 16.24
C SER A 202 -9.79 8.44 16.40
N ALA A 203 -10.22 8.88 17.59
CA ALA A 203 -10.38 10.30 17.89
C ALA A 203 -9.05 11.05 17.80
N ALA A 204 -7.96 10.53 18.37
CA ALA A 204 -6.62 11.14 18.30
C ALA A 204 -6.12 11.26 16.86
N VAL A 205 -6.29 10.20 16.03
CA VAL A 205 -5.93 10.21 14.61
C VAL A 205 -6.76 11.22 13.82
N ARG A 206 -8.07 11.31 14.08
CA ARG A 206 -8.93 12.34 13.47
C ARG A 206 -8.55 13.75 13.91
N TRP A 207 -8.07 13.88 15.14
CA TRP A 207 -7.56 15.14 15.68
C TRP A 207 -6.33 15.57 14.88
N THR A 208 -5.30 14.72 14.80
CA THR A 208 -4.06 15.03 14.06
C THR A 208 -4.27 15.21 12.55
N ALA A 209 -5.17 14.45 11.93
CA ALA A 209 -5.49 14.59 10.50
C ALA A 209 -6.12 15.96 10.14
N ASN A 210 -6.69 16.66 11.11
CA ASN A 210 -7.27 17.99 10.93
C ASN A 210 -6.38 19.11 11.50
N ASP A 211 -5.09 18.86 11.75
CA ASP A 211 -4.21 19.87 12.38
C ASP A 211 -4.13 21.18 11.59
N ASP A 212 -3.94 21.09 10.27
CA ASP A 212 -3.83 22.29 9.41
C ASP A 212 -5.14 23.07 9.33
N LYS A 213 -6.26 22.34 9.21
CA LYS A 213 -7.61 22.92 9.21
C LYS A 213 -7.90 23.67 10.52
N ARG A 214 -7.42 23.14 11.65
CA ARG A 214 -7.61 23.74 12.97
C ARG A 214 -6.76 24.97 13.18
N ARG A 215 -5.49 24.96 12.74
CA ARG A 215 -4.63 26.14 12.78
C ARG A 215 -5.26 27.29 12.00
N ARG A 216 -5.67 27.02 10.76
CA ARG A 216 -6.38 28.01 9.93
C ARG A 216 -7.68 28.52 10.58
N ALA A 217 -8.47 27.61 11.16
CA ALA A 217 -9.69 27.98 11.86
C ALA A 217 -9.42 28.91 13.06
N LEU A 218 -8.35 28.63 13.82
CA LEU A 218 -7.95 29.41 14.97
C LEU A 218 -7.44 30.79 14.58
N ASP A 219 -6.60 30.89 13.55
CA ASP A 219 -6.10 32.17 13.05
C ASP A 219 -7.25 33.08 12.63
N MET A 220 -8.23 32.55 11.89
CA MET A 220 -9.44 33.28 11.51
C MET A 220 -10.29 33.69 12.71
N TYR A 221 -10.39 32.84 13.73
CA TYR A 221 -11.12 33.14 14.96
C TYR A 221 -10.47 34.27 15.76
N ILE A 222 -9.13 34.28 15.87
CA ILE A 222 -8.37 35.35 16.53
C ILE A 222 -8.55 36.68 15.77
N LEU A 223 -8.65 36.63 14.45
CA LEU A 223 -8.96 37.78 13.59
C LEU A 223 -10.43 38.25 13.66
N GLY A 224 -11.26 37.62 14.50
CA GLY A 224 -12.65 38.02 14.75
C GLY A 224 -13.69 37.48 13.78
N ALA A 225 -13.35 36.48 12.96
CA ALA A 225 -14.31 35.87 12.03
C ALA A 225 -15.38 35.04 12.77
N SER A 226 -16.61 35.02 12.23
CA SER A 226 -17.70 34.23 12.80
C SER A 226 -17.46 32.72 12.64
N THR A 227 -18.06 31.91 13.51
CA THR A 227 -17.90 30.43 13.44
C THR A 227 -18.44 29.84 12.13
N GLU A 228 -19.43 30.51 11.55
CA GLU A 228 -20.08 30.17 10.29
C GLU A 228 -19.15 30.45 9.10
N ASP A 229 -18.47 31.60 9.08
CA ASP A 229 -17.52 31.95 8.01
C ASP A 229 -16.28 31.06 8.05
N ILE A 230 -15.79 30.74 9.25
CA ILE A 230 -14.67 29.82 9.44
C ILE A 230 -15.03 28.42 8.93
N ALA A 231 -16.24 27.95 9.23
CA ALA A 231 -16.74 26.65 8.79
C ALA A 231 -16.74 26.52 7.26
N VAL A 232 -17.22 27.57 6.57
CA VAL A 232 -17.19 27.65 5.10
C VAL A 232 -15.75 27.64 4.57
N ALA A 233 -14.87 28.48 5.13
CA ALA A 233 -13.49 28.60 4.66
C ALA A 233 -12.63 27.35 4.85
N VAL A 234 -12.89 26.56 5.90
CA VAL A 234 -12.14 25.35 6.25
C VAL A 234 -12.80 24.06 5.70
N GLY A 235 -14.05 24.17 5.22
CA GLY A 235 -14.80 23.06 4.65
C GLY A 235 -15.22 22.02 5.71
N VAL A 236 -15.70 22.49 6.87
CA VAL A 236 -16.23 21.65 7.96
C VAL A 236 -17.52 22.27 8.53
N SER A 237 -18.28 21.56 9.36
CA SER A 237 -19.49 22.12 9.96
C SER A 237 -19.17 23.15 11.05
N SER A 238 -20.03 24.16 11.23
CA SER A 238 -19.92 25.14 12.33
C SER A 238 -19.89 24.47 13.72
N ARG A 239 -20.62 23.36 13.89
CA ARG A 239 -20.54 22.52 15.10
C ARG A 239 -19.13 21.95 15.35
N THR A 240 -18.40 21.63 14.28
CA THR A 240 -17.01 21.13 14.38
C THR A 240 -16.06 22.24 14.80
N ILE A 241 -16.24 23.44 14.25
CA ILE A 241 -15.46 24.62 14.63
C ILE A 241 -15.67 24.96 16.11
N ARG A 242 -16.92 25.05 16.58
CA ARG A 242 -17.21 25.31 18.01
C ARG A 242 -16.54 24.29 18.91
N ARG A 243 -16.69 22.99 18.58
CA ARG A 243 -16.01 21.92 19.33
C ARG A 243 -14.48 22.05 19.32
N TRP A 244 -13.87 22.50 18.23
CA TRP A 244 -12.44 22.77 18.22
C TRP A 244 -12.09 23.92 19.15
N MET A 245 -12.82 25.04 19.10
CA MET A 245 -12.62 26.21 19.97
C MET A 245 -12.82 25.87 21.45
N ASP A 246 -13.87 25.13 21.79
CA ASP A 246 -14.16 24.69 23.17
C ASP A 246 -13.04 23.81 23.75
N ASN A 247 -12.39 23.01 22.91
CA ASN A 247 -11.25 22.16 23.30
C ASN A 247 -9.88 22.84 23.08
N SER A 248 -9.84 24.10 22.65
CA SER A 248 -8.59 24.81 22.33
C SER A 248 -7.83 25.29 23.56
N GLY A 249 -8.49 25.41 24.72
CA GLY A 249 -7.84 25.86 25.97
C GLY A 249 -6.66 24.97 26.40
N GLU A 250 -6.77 23.66 26.21
CA GLU A 250 -5.70 22.68 26.49
C GLU A 250 -4.63 22.62 25.39
N TRP A 251 -4.97 22.99 24.16
CA TRP A 251 -4.06 22.95 23.00
C TRP A 251 -3.16 24.18 22.93
N LEU A 252 -3.73 25.37 23.19
CA LEU A 252 -3.02 26.64 23.24
C LEU A 252 -1.97 26.66 24.36
N THR A 253 -2.31 26.09 25.52
CA THR A 253 -1.41 25.94 26.67
C THR A 253 -0.32 24.90 26.42
N LYS A 254 -0.62 23.73 25.83
CA LYS A 254 0.39 22.70 25.49
C LYS A 254 1.44 23.15 24.46
N LYS A 255 1.12 24.09 23.59
CA LYS A 255 2.06 24.62 22.57
C LYS A 255 2.73 25.94 22.93
N GLN A 256 2.52 26.48 24.14
CA GLN A 256 3.08 27.77 24.59
C GLN A 256 2.78 28.95 23.65
N ILE A 257 1.61 28.94 22.97
CA ILE A 257 1.23 30.03 22.05
C ILE A 257 0.71 31.25 22.82
N VAL A 258 0.27 31.06 24.07
CA VAL A 258 -0.05 32.13 25.01
C VAL A 258 0.75 31.90 26.29
N LYS A 259 1.63 32.83 26.64
CA LYS A 259 2.17 32.98 27.99
C LYS A 259 1.42 34.16 28.63
N PHE A 260 0.92 33.96 29.85
CA PHE A 260 0.50 35.07 30.69
C PHE A 260 1.69 35.96 31.05
#